data_AF-A0A6I1NG91-F1
#
_entry.id   AF-A0A6I1NG91-F1
#
_cell.length_a   1.000
_cell.length_b   1.000
_cell.length_c   1.000
_cell.angle_alpha   90.00
_cell.angle_beta   90.00
_cell.angle_gamma   90.00
#
_symmetry.space_group_name_H-M   'P 1'
#
loop_
_entity.id
_entity.type
_entity.pdbx_description
1 polymer ?
#
loop_
_entity_poly.entity_id
_entity_poly.type
_entity_poly.pdbx_seq_one_letter_code
_entity_poly.pdbx_strand_id
1 'polypeptide(L)'
;MRRWLSRYRYVIIFWLCFGVFRTSLADWNPIPSGSMRPTLVEGDVVLVNRVAYDLKLPLTDISLVKVDNPRRGDVVTFTSPKDGIRLIKRIVGIPGDTLEMRDEVLWVNGTPATYLNAQDIIEPIASGQSVPGIKLTELADKSQRSVQFMPTVRALRNFGPVVVPADHYFMLGDNRDDSADSRYIGFVPRRLLIGHAHHILASAEILDHWMPRFRRFGSPIL
;
A
#
# COMPACT_ATOMS: atom_id res chain seq x y z
N MET A 1 0.03 3.12 47.22
CA MET A 1 -0.45 3.26 45.82
C MET A 1 -1.22 4.55 45.54
N ARG A 2 -2.33 4.86 46.23
CA ARG A 2 -3.16 6.07 45.95
C ARG A 2 -2.41 7.43 45.97
N ARG A 3 -1.49 7.65 46.91
CA ARG A 3 -0.68 8.90 47.00
C ARG A 3 0.33 9.08 45.86
N TRP A 4 0.75 7.98 45.23
CA TRP A 4 1.71 8.00 44.12
C TRP A 4 1.01 8.39 42.81
N LEU A 5 -0.14 7.76 42.51
CA LEU A 5 -0.96 8.12 41.35
C LEU A 5 -1.45 9.58 41.38
N SER A 6 -1.80 10.13 42.55
CA SER A 6 -2.24 11.53 42.66
C SER A 6 -1.12 12.54 42.37
N ARG A 7 0.14 12.18 42.66
CA ARG A 7 1.33 13.03 42.43
C ARG A 7 1.72 13.07 40.96
N TYR A 8 1.61 11.95 40.25
CA TYR A 8 1.97 11.85 38.83
C TYR A 8 0.77 11.93 37.88
N ARG A 9 -0.42 12.30 38.36
CA ARG A 9 -1.66 12.29 37.56
C ARG A 9 -1.53 13.01 36.22
N TYR A 10 -0.88 14.17 36.18
CA TYR A 10 -0.72 14.95 34.95
C TYR A 10 0.28 14.32 33.98
N VAL A 11 1.32 13.67 34.50
CA VAL A 11 2.28 12.91 33.69
C VAL A 11 1.61 11.69 33.07
N ILE A 12 0.80 10.97 33.85
CA ILE A 12 0.03 9.82 33.37
C ILE A 12 -0.99 10.25 32.31
N ILE A 13 -1.74 11.33 32.57
CA ILE A 13 -2.69 11.90 31.60
C ILE A 13 -1.95 12.33 30.32
N PHE A 14 -0.81 13.02 30.45
CA PHE A 14 0.00 13.42 29.30
C PHE A 14 0.43 12.22 28.47
N TRP A 15 0.99 11.17 29.07
CA TRP A 15 1.41 9.97 28.32
C TRP A 15 0.24 9.21 27.70
N LEU A 16 -0.92 9.16 28.36
CA LEU A 16 -2.15 8.61 27.78
C LEU A 16 -2.61 9.42 26.57
N CYS A 17 -2.75 10.74 26.71
CA CYS A 17 -3.14 11.65 25.63
C CYS A 17 -2.13 11.61 24.48
N PHE A 18 -0.83 11.60 24.79
CA PHE A 18 0.24 11.48 23.80
C PHE A 18 0.16 10.14 23.06
N GLY A 19 -0.05 9.02 23.76
CA GLY A 19 -0.24 7.71 23.14
C GLY A 19 -1.42 7.70 22.18
N VAL A 20 -2.60 8.13 22.63
CA VAL A 20 -3.82 8.20 21.82
C VAL A 20 -3.60 9.11 20.60
N PHE A 21 -3.05 10.31 20.79
CA PHE A 21 -2.81 11.25 19.70
C PHE A 21 -1.76 10.73 18.72
N ARG A 22 -0.65 10.15 19.21
CA ARG A 22 0.39 9.55 18.37
C ARG A 22 -0.19 8.47 17.45
N THR A 23 -1.05 7.59 17.97
CA THR A 23 -1.68 6.54 17.14
C THR A 23 -2.53 7.09 15.99
N SER A 24 -3.00 8.33 16.11
CA SER A 24 -3.77 9.01 15.05
C SER A 24 -2.89 9.64 13.97
N LEU A 25 -1.63 9.95 14.28
CA LEU A 25 -0.71 10.66 13.37
C LEU A 25 0.16 9.73 12.54
N ALA A 26 0.74 8.71 13.17
CA ALA A 26 1.71 7.83 12.54
C ALA A 26 1.45 6.38 12.92
N ASP A 27 1.58 5.49 11.94
CA ASP A 27 1.49 4.05 12.12
C ASP A 27 2.74 3.37 11.56
N TRP A 28 3.01 2.16 12.03
CA TRP A 28 4.07 1.31 11.53
C TRP A 28 3.50 -0.04 11.12
N ASN A 29 3.60 -0.35 9.83
CA ASN A 29 2.88 -1.48 9.27
C ASN A 29 3.85 -2.58 8.83
N PRO A 30 3.88 -3.74 9.50
CA PRO A 30 4.63 -4.88 8.99
C PRO A 30 3.98 -5.37 7.69
N ILE A 31 4.81 -5.78 6.74
CA ILE A 31 4.41 -6.31 5.44
C ILE A 31 4.50 -7.83 5.49
N PRO A 32 3.36 -8.55 5.52
CA PRO A 32 3.35 -10.01 5.62
C PRO A 32 3.30 -10.71 4.25
N SER A 33 3.05 -9.98 3.15
CA SER A 33 2.79 -10.55 1.82
C SER A 33 3.59 -9.88 0.71
N GLY A 34 3.94 -10.63 -0.34
CA GLY A 34 4.69 -10.19 -1.51
C GLY A 34 3.88 -9.48 -2.61
N SER A 35 2.64 -9.08 -2.34
CA SER A 35 1.76 -8.41 -3.34
C SER A 35 2.25 -7.04 -3.82
N MET A 36 3.21 -6.46 -3.10
CA MET A 36 3.85 -5.18 -3.44
C MET A 36 5.30 -5.35 -3.88
N ARG A 37 5.76 -6.57 -4.15
CA ARG A 37 7.09 -6.79 -4.75
C ARG A 37 7.16 -6.16 -6.14
N PRO A 38 8.32 -5.61 -6.55
CA PRO A 38 9.58 -5.57 -5.82
C PRO A 38 9.72 -4.37 -4.85
N THR A 39 8.74 -3.46 -4.82
CA THR A 39 8.78 -2.22 -4.02
C THR A 39 8.82 -2.52 -2.53
N LEU A 40 7.89 -3.34 -2.05
CA LEU A 40 7.82 -3.83 -0.67
C LEU A 40 7.93 -5.35 -0.66
N VAL A 41 8.73 -5.85 0.26
CA VAL A 41 8.99 -7.28 0.45
C VAL A 41 8.55 -7.69 1.84
N GLU A 42 8.26 -8.97 2.00
CA GLU A 42 7.87 -9.56 3.28
C GLU A 42 8.94 -9.30 4.34
N GLY A 43 8.49 -8.88 5.52
CA GLY A 43 9.36 -8.49 6.62
C GLY A 43 9.81 -7.02 6.59
N ASP A 44 9.43 -6.24 5.58
CA ASP A 44 9.48 -4.77 5.67
C ASP A 44 8.49 -4.27 6.74
N VAL A 45 8.83 -3.17 7.40
CA VAL A 45 7.94 -2.38 8.24
C VAL A 45 7.90 -0.97 7.66
N VAL A 46 6.73 -0.52 7.21
CA VAL A 46 6.59 0.79 6.56
C VAL A 46 6.11 1.87 7.53
N LEU A 47 6.64 3.07 7.39
CA LEU A 47 6.13 4.26 8.07
C LEU A 47 4.92 4.80 7.30
N VAL A 48 3.80 4.92 8.00
CA VAL A 48 2.53 5.39 7.44
C VAL A 48 2.17 6.74 8.05
N ASN A 49 2.03 7.75 7.19
CA ASN A 49 1.45 9.03 7.55
C ASN A 49 -0.08 8.94 7.48
N ARG A 50 -0.73 8.88 8.66
CA ARG A 50 -2.19 8.74 8.77
C ARG A 50 -2.94 10.05 8.49
N VAL A 51 -2.28 11.20 8.63
CA VAL A 51 -2.84 12.52 8.36
C VAL A 51 -2.55 13.03 6.95
N ALA A 52 -1.98 12.19 6.08
CA ALA A 52 -1.68 12.55 4.70
C ALA A 52 -2.92 13.00 3.91
N TYR A 53 -4.08 12.39 4.19
CA TYR A 53 -5.30 12.63 3.45
C TYR A 53 -6.42 13.19 4.32
N ASP A 54 -6.64 12.62 5.50
CA ASP A 54 -7.74 12.97 6.39
C ASP A 54 -7.23 13.06 7.83
N LEU A 55 -7.66 14.09 8.55
CA LEU A 55 -7.50 14.17 10.00
C LEU A 55 -8.60 13.33 10.64
N LYS A 56 -8.26 12.13 11.09
CA LYS A 56 -9.20 11.19 11.72
C LYS A 56 -9.25 11.36 13.24
N LEU A 57 -10.43 11.11 13.82
CA LEU A 57 -10.57 10.98 15.27
C LEU A 57 -9.71 9.80 15.77
N PRO A 58 -8.90 9.98 16.83
CA PRO A 58 -8.06 8.91 17.36
C PRO A 58 -8.87 7.63 17.64
N LEU A 59 -8.29 6.47 17.32
CA LEU A 59 -8.90 5.14 17.50
C LEU A 59 -10.14 4.86 16.64
N THR A 60 -10.49 5.74 15.69
CA THR A 60 -11.65 5.55 14.80
C THR A 60 -11.30 5.85 13.33
N ASP A 61 -12.20 5.49 12.42
CA ASP A 61 -12.10 5.84 11.00
C ASP A 61 -12.88 7.10 10.61
N ILE A 62 -13.40 7.84 11.59
CA ILE A 62 -14.20 9.05 11.36
C ILE A 62 -13.26 10.19 10.95
N SER A 63 -13.41 10.67 9.71
CA SER A 63 -12.70 11.85 9.21
C SER A 63 -13.35 13.13 9.73
N LEU A 64 -12.56 13.99 10.38
CA LEU A 64 -12.98 15.31 10.84
C LEU A 64 -12.76 16.37 9.77
N VAL A 65 -11.60 16.31 9.12
CA VAL A 65 -11.15 17.32 8.16
C VAL A 65 -10.43 16.62 7.02
N LYS A 66 -10.82 16.96 5.78
CA LYS A 66 -10.10 16.56 4.58
C LYS A 66 -8.86 17.43 4.42
N VAL A 67 -7.67 16.82 4.46
CA VAL A 67 -6.37 17.50 4.41
C VAL A 67 -5.85 17.60 2.98
N ASP A 68 -5.73 16.47 2.28
CA ASP A 68 -5.28 16.42 0.88
C ASP A 68 -5.94 15.26 0.12
N ASN A 69 -5.85 15.28 -1.21
CA ASN A 69 -6.29 14.18 -2.06
C ASN A 69 -5.14 13.19 -2.33
N PRO A 70 -5.38 11.88 -2.19
CA PRO A 70 -4.50 10.85 -2.71
C PRO A 70 -4.22 11.03 -4.19
N ARG A 71 -2.97 10.79 -4.56
CA ARG A 71 -2.46 10.97 -5.91
C ARG A 71 -2.17 9.62 -6.54
N ARG A 72 -2.11 9.59 -7.88
CA ARG A 72 -1.62 8.41 -8.59
C ARG A 72 -0.20 8.12 -8.16
N GLY A 73 0.10 6.84 -7.94
CA GLY A 73 1.41 6.38 -7.51
C GLY A 73 1.55 6.29 -5.99
N ASP A 74 0.70 6.94 -5.20
CA ASP A 74 0.76 6.83 -3.74
C ASP A 74 0.58 5.36 -3.31
N VAL A 75 1.43 4.90 -2.39
CA VAL A 75 1.28 3.60 -1.75
C VAL A 75 0.50 3.79 -0.47
N VAL A 76 -0.70 3.20 -0.40
CA VAL A 76 -1.67 3.49 0.64
C VAL A 76 -2.03 2.22 1.38
N THR A 77 -2.05 2.34 2.71
CA THR A 77 -2.66 1.33 3.56
C THR A 77 -4.14 1.62 3.69
N PHE A 78 -5.01 0.63 3.54
CA PHE A 78 -6.46 0.79 3.60
C PHE A 78 -7.14 -0.49 4.10
N THR A 79 -8.41 -0.37 4.47
CA THR A 79 -9.27 -1.50 4.80
C THR A 79 -9.99 -1.97 3.54
N SER A 80 -9.85 -3.24 3.18
CA SER A 80 -10.54 -3.83 2.04
C SER A 80 -12.06 -3.72 2.20
N PRO A 81 -12.79 -3.20 1.18
CA PRO A 81 -14.25 -3.08 1.25
C PRO A 81 -14.95 -4.44 1.17
N LYS A 82 -14.25 -5.50 0.74
CA LYS A 82 -14.83 -6.83 0.50
C LYS A 82 -14.86 -7.68 1.78
N ASP A 83 -13.79 -7.66 2.56
CA ASP A 83 -13.56 -8.59 3.68
C ASP A 83 -13.03 -7.91 4.95
N GLY A 84 -12.81 -6.58 4.93
CA GLY A 84 -12.34 -5.83 6.09
C GLY A 84 -10.86 -6.05 6.43
N ILE A 85 -10.11 -6.77 5.60
CA ILE A 85 -8.68 -7.02 5.82
C ILE A 85 -7.88 -5.76 5.51
N ARG A 86 -6.86 -5.46 6.33
CA ARG A 86 -5.94 -4.34 6.09
C ARG A 86 -4.97 -4.70 4.97
N LEU A 87 -5.00 -3.92 3.90
CA LEU A 87 -4.16 -4.11 2.72
C LEU A 87 -3.28 -2.88 2.50
N ILE A 88 -2.18 -3.10 1.79
CA ILE A 88 -1.33 -2.04 1.23
C ILE A 88 -1.26 -2.25 -0.27
N LYS A 89 -1.59 -1.22 -1.04
CA LYS A 89 -1.57 -1.23 -2.50
C LYS A 89 -1.23 0.16 -3.01
N ARG A 90 -0.98 0.26 -4.31
CA ARG A 90 -0.71 1.52 -4.99
C ARG A 90 -1.94 2.06 -5.67
N ILE A 91 -2.18 3.36 -5.52
CA ILE A 91 -3.23 4.06 -6.26
C ILE A 91 -2.82 4.16 -7.73
N VAL A 92 -3.63 3.57 -8.60
CA VAL A 92 -3.50 3.67 -10.05
C VAL A 92 -4.54 4.62 -10.64
N GLY A 93 -5.75 4.60 -10.08
CA GLY A 93 -6.84 5.49 -10.48
C GLY A 93 -7.36 6.32 -9.33
N ILE A 94 -7.60 7.59 -9.63
CA ILE A 94 -8.26 8.58 -8.78
C ILE A 94 -9.65 8.90 -9.37
N PRO A 95 -10.55 9.56 -8.60
CA PRO A 95 -11.90 9.86 -9.07
C PRO A 95 -11.93 10.51 -10.46
N GLY A 96 -12.79 9.98 -11.34
CA GLY A 96 -12.96 10.46 -12.71
C GLY A 96 -12.07 9.79 -13.76
N ASP A 97 -11.08 9.00 -13.35
CA ASP A 97 -10.24 8.26 -14.29
C ASP A 97 -10.98 7.13 -14.99
N THR A 98 -10.67 6.93 -16.27
CA THR A 98 -11.00 5.71 -16.99
C THR A 98 -9.78 4.80 -16.99
N LEU A 99 -9.94 3.60 -16.45
CA LEU A 99 -8.89 2.59 -16.37
C LEU A 99 -9.27 1.33 -17.14
N GLU A 100 -8.29 0.77 -17.83
CA GLU A 100 -8.42 -0.50 -18.52
C GLU A 100 -7.08 -1.24 -18.42
N MET A 101 -7.12 -2.56 -18.41
CA MET A 101 -5.94 -3.36 -18.64
C MET A 101 -6.25 -4.32 -19.79
N ARG A 102 -5.45 -4.23 -20.85
CA ARG A 102 -5.56 -5.05 -22.05
C ARG A 102 -4.20 -5.60 -22.41
N ASP A 103 -4.11 -6.92 -22.52
CA ASP A 103 -2.88 -7.65 -22.82
C ASP A 103 -1.76 -7.28 -21.83
N GLU A 104 -2.08 -7.24 -20.53
CA GLU A 104 -1.16 -6.87 -19.43
C GLU A 104 -0.65 -5.42 -19.47
N VAL A 105 -1.09 -4.61 -20.43
CA VAL A 105 -0.80 -3.18 -20.50
C VAL A 105 -1.87 -2.40 -19.76
N LEU A 106 -1.47 -1.58 -18.79
CA LEU A 106 -2.35 -0.66 -18.10
C LEU A 106 -2.63 0.57 -18.99
N TRP A 107 -3.89 0.92 -19.16
CA TRP A 107 -4.34 2.12 -19.86
C TRP A 107 -4.99 3.06 -18.86
N VAL A 108 -4.55 4.32 -18.88
CA VAL A 108 -5.04 5.39 -18.00
C VAL A 108 -5.54 6.53 -18.88
N ASN A 109 -6.85 6.81 -18.83
CA ASN A 109 -7.50 7.84 -19.63
C ASN A 109 -7.18 7.71 -21.14
N GLY A 110 -7.17 6.47 -21.65
CA GLY A 110 -6.86 6.17 -23.04
C GLY A 110 -5.37 6.18 -23.41
N THR A 111 -4.48 6.50 -22.46
CA THR A 111 -3.02 6.46 -22.67
C THR A 111 -2.45 5.14 -22.14
N PRO A 112 -1.77 4.33 -22.98
CA PRO A 112 -1.12 3.11 -22.51
C PRO A 112 0.12 3.43 -21.67
N ALA A 113 0.36 2.61 -20.65
CA ALA A 113 1.60 2.63 -19.88
C ALA A 113 2.76 2.08 -20.72
N THR A 114 3.94 2.67 -20.54
CA THR A 114 5.18 2.22 -21.17
C THR A 114 5.98 1.39 -20.17
N TYR A 115 6.48 0.24 -20.60
CA TYR A 115 7.32 -0.63 -19.77
C TYR A 115 8.76 -0.62 -20.25
N LEU A 116 9.69 -0.38 -19.33
CA LEU A 116 11.13 -0.28 -19.58
C LEU A 116 11.91 -1.25 -18.68
N ASN A 117 13.19 -1.47 -19.00
CA ASN A 117 14.13 -2.19 -18.14
C ASN A 117 13.69 -3.63 -17.77
N ALA A 118 13.20 -4.39 -18.75
CA ALA A 118 12.81 -5.79 -18.56
C ALA A 118 13.97 -6.62 -18.00
N GLN A 119 13.72 -7.30 -16.88
CA GLN A 119 14.66 -8.19 -16.22
C GLN A 119 13.94 -9.47 -15.83
N ASP A 120 14.46 -10.60 -16.30
CA ASP A 120 13.98 -11.90 -15.87
C ASP A 120 14.34 -12.13 -14.40
N ILE A 121 13.36 -12.59 -13.63
CA ILE A 121 13.48 -12.85 -12.19
C ILE A 121 12.89 -14.22 -11.86
N ILE A 122 13.30 -14.75 -10.71
CA ILE A 122 12.69 -15.94 -10.10
C ILE A 122 12.04 -15.49 -8.80
N GLU A 123 10.73 -15.63 -8.70
CA GLU A 123 9.95 -15.14 -7.57
C GLU A 123 9.33 -16.30 -6.79
N PRO A 124 9.51 -16.35 -5.45
CA PRO A 124 8.77 -17.28 -4.61
C PRO A 124 7.33 -16.82 -4.47
N ILE A 125 6.38 -17.71 -4.80
CA ILE A 125 4.94 -17.49 -4.63
C ILE A 125 4.45 -18.12 -3.32
N ALA A 126 3.24 -17.75 -2.89
CA ALA A 126 2.64 -18.22 -1.63
C ALA A 126 2.55 -19.76 -1.49
N SER A 127 2.58 -20.51 -2.58
CA SER A 127 2.61 -21.99 -2.56
C SER A 127 3.97 -22.59 -2.15
N GLY A 128 5.00 -21.76 -1.94
CA GLY A 128 6.37 -22.19 -1.67
C GLY A 128 7.16 -22.60 -2.91
N GLN A 129 6.55 -22.51 -4.10
CA GLN A 129 7.25 -22.69 -5.36
C GLN A 129 7.90 -21.39 -5.82
N SER A 130 9.01 -21.49 -6.54
CA SER A 130 9.60 -20.36 -7.25
C SER A 130 9.24 -20.42 -8.72
N VAL A 131 8.74 -19.32 -9.26
CA VAL A 131 8.26 -19.24 -10.65
C VAL A 131 9.04 -18.17 -11.43
N PRO A 132 9.20 -18.34 -12.75
CA PRO A 132 9.75 -17.28 -13.58
C PRO A 132 8.79 -16.08 -13.62
N GLY A 133 9.37 -14.90 -13.50
CA GLY A 133 8.68 -13.63 -13.65
C GLY A 133 9.54 -12.62 -14.39
N ILE A 134 8.97 -11.47 -14.69
CA ILE A 134 9.64 -10.36 -15.35
C ILE A 134 9.40 -9.11 -14.52
N LYS A 135 10.48 -8.46 -14.11
CA LYS A 135 10.45 -7.14 -13.48
C LYS A 135 10.58 -6.06 -14.54
N LEU A 136 9.76 -5.02 -14.44
CA LEU A 136 9.71 -3.89 -15.36
C LEU A 136 9.60 -2.57 -14.59
N THR A 137 10.02 -1.48 -15.23
CA THR A 137 9.66 -0.11 -14.83
C THR A 137 8.42 0.29 -15.61
N GLU A 138 7.30 0.49 -14.92
CA GLU A 138 6.06 1.01 -15.50
C GLU A 138 6.03 2.55 -15.43
N LEU A 139 5.82 3.18 -16.58
CA LEU A 139 5.55 4.60 -16.73
C LEU A 139 4.08 4.77 -17.13
N ALA A 140 3.25 5.26 -16.21
CA ALA A 140 1.84 5.53 -16.44
C ALA A 140 1.52 6.99 -16.07
N ASP A 141 1.09 7.76 -17.07
CA ASP A 141 0.90 9.21 -16.96
C ASP A 141 2.19 9.90 -16.44
N LYS A 142 2.17 10.49 -15.24
CA LYS A 142 3.33 11.15 -14.61
C LYS A 142 4.01 10.31 -13.52
N SER A 143 3.56 9.08 -13.33
CA SER A 143 4.05 8.19 -12.28
C SER A 143 4.94 7.09 -12.84
N GLN A 144 6.08 6.88 -12.17
CA GLN A 144 7.01 5.80 -12.45
C GLN A 144 7.05 4.85 -11.26
N ARG A 145 7.03 3.55 -11.52
CA ARG A 145 7.06 2.52 -10.47
C ARG A 145 7.71 1.23 -10.98
N SER A 146 8.22 0.41 -10.08
CA SER A 146 8.62 -0.95 -10.42
C SER A 146 7.44 -1.90 -10.27
N VAL A 147 7.22 -2.74 -11.27
CA VAL A 147 6.19 -3.79 -11.26
C VAL A 147 6.81 -5.12 -11.67
N GLN A 148 6.12 -6.20 -11.37
CA GLN A 148 6.48 -7.52 -11.87
C GLN A 148 5.26 -8.29 -12.33
N PHE A 149 5.49 -9.15 -13.32
CA PHE A 149 4.52 -10.09 -13.87
C PHE A 149 5.09 -11.50 -13.75
N MET A 150 4.22 -12.49 -13.48
CA MET A 150 4.55 -13.91 -13.39
C MET A 150 3.61 -14.67 -14.33
N PRO A 151 4.04 -14.92 -15.58
CA PRO A 151 3.20 -15.49 -16.63
C PRO A 151 2.56 -16.84 -16.28
N THR A 152 3.21 -17.60 -15.40
CA THR A 152 2.78 -18.94 -14.94
C THR A 152 1.72 -18.89 -13.83
N VAL A 153 1.52 -17.74 -13.18
CA VAL A 153 0.53 -17.56 -12.10
C VAL A 153 -0.82 -17.19 -12.70
N ARG A 154 -1.89 -17.88 -12.28
CA ARG A 154 -3.25 -17.56 -12.75
C ARG A 154 -3.76 -16.28 -12.09
N ALA A 155 -3.88 -15.21 -12.87
CA ALA A 155 -4.35 -13.91 -12.39
C ALA A 155 -5.31 -13.21 -13.36
N LEU A 156 -6.06 -12.22 -12.86
CA LEU A 156 -6.83 -11.31 -13.68
C LEU A 156 -5.91 -10.30 -14.38
N ARG A 157 -5.59 -10.56 -15.65
CA ARG A 157 -4.68 -9.76 -16.48
C ARG A 157 -5.37 -8.74 -17.37
N ASN A 158 -6.70 -8.78 -17.41
CA ASN A 158 -7.51 -7.85 -18.17
C ASN A 158 -8.69 -7.39 -17.33
N PHE A 159 -9.03 -6.11 -17.44
CA PHE A 159 -10.22 -5.53 -16.84
C PHE A 159 -10.63 -4.26 -17.56
N GLY A 160 -11.86 -3.83 -17.33
CA GLY A 160 -12.36 -2.56 -17.82
C GLY A 160 -12.78 -2.58 -19.29
N PRO A 161 -12.99 -1.39 -19.88
CA PRO A 161 -12.80 -0.08 -19.25
C PRO A 161 -13.72 0.16 -18.05
N VAL A 162 -13.21 0.79 -16.99
CA VAL A 162 -13.97 1.20 -15.81
C VAL A 162 -13.70 2.65 -15.47
N VAL A 163 -14.72 3.40 -15.04
CA VAL A 163 -14.59 4.77 -14.56
C VAL A 163 -14.54 4.77 -13.04
N VAL A 164 -13.52 5.38 -12.46
CA VAL A 164 -13.36 5.49 -11.00
C VAL A 164 -14.43 6.45 -10.45
N PRO A 165 -15.33 5.98 -9.57
CA PRO A 165 -16.39 6.82 -9.01
C PRO A 165 -15.85 7.99 -8.17
N ALA A 166 -16.71 8.98 -7.94
CA ALA A 166 -16.42 10.05 -6.99
C ALA A 166 -16.07 9.46 -5.60
N ASP A 167 -15.06 10.03 -4.94
CA ASP A 167 -14.57 9.62 -3.62
C ASP A 167 -14.10 8.15 -3.51
N HIS A 168 -13.75 7.54 -4.64
CA HIS A 168 -13.21 6.19 -4.71
C HIS A 168 -11.85 6.16 -5.43
N TYR A 169 -11.11 5.09 -5.19
CA TYR A 169 -9.77 4.87 -5.76
C TYR A 169 -9.66 3.47 -6.31
N PHE A 170 -8.87 3.32 -7.37
CA PHE A 170 -8.53 2.03 -7.94
C PHE A 170 -7.09 1.67 -7.59
N MET A 171 -6.93 0.54 -6.92
CA MET A 171 -5.68 0.08 -6.32
C MET A 171 -5.13 -1.10 -7.11
N LEU A 172 -3.83 -1.13 -7.38
CA LEU A 172 -3.13 -2.34 -7.87
C LEU A 172 -1.94 -2.66 -6.99
N GLY A 173 -1.59 -3.94 -6.94
CA GLY A 173 -0.28 -4.39 -6.45
C GLY A 173 0.80 -4.13 -7.49
N ASP A 174 2.02 -3.90 -7.00
CA ASP A 174 3.20 -3.84 -7.87
C ASP A 174 3.56 -5.25 -8.39
N ASN A 175 3.21 -6.29 -7.62
CA ASN A 175 3.21 -7.67 -8.09
C ASN A 175 1.88 -7.98 -8.78
N ARG A 176 1.86 -7.87 -10.11
CA ARG A 176 0.62 -7.84 -10.90
C ARG A 176 -0.10 -9.17 -10.92
N ASP A 177 0.60 -10.30 -10.85
CA ASP A 177 -0.05 -11.60 -10.92
C ASP A 177 -0.32 -12.23 -9.54
N ASP A 178 0.29 -11.73 -8.46
CA ASP A 178 0.06 -12.22 -7.08
C ASP A 178 -0.41 -11.09 -6.14
N SER A 179 -1.56 -10.50 -6.47
CA SER A 179 -2.11 -9.38 -5.72
C SER A 179 -3.64 -9.41 -5.69
N ALA A 180 -4.20 -9.51 -4.48
CA ALA A 180 -5.60 -9.24 -4.20
C ALA A 180 -5.83 -7.72 -4.10
N ASP A 181 -6.14 -7.09 -5.23
CA ASP A 181 -6.34 -5.64 -5.38
C ASP A 181 -7.69 -5.30 -6.02
N SER A 182 -7.86 -4.09 -6.57
CA SER A 182 -9.16 -3.63 -7.08
C SER A 182 -9.75 -4.49 -8.20
N ARG A 183 -8.94 -5.34 -8.85
CA ARG A 183 -9.43 -6.36 -9.79
C ARG A 183 -10.33 -7.41 -9.11
N TYR A 184 -10.16 -7.62 -7.81
CA TYR A 184 -10.88 -8.64 -7.03
C TYR A 184 -11.78 -8.07 -5.93
N ILE A 185 -11.45 -6.87 -5.42
CA ILE A 185 -12.16 -6.21 -4.31
C ILE A 185 -12.96 -4.98 -4.76
N GLY A 186 -12.82 -4.56 -6.02
CA GLY A 186 -13.46 -3.37 -6.57
C GLY A 186 -12.79 -2.06 -6.13
N PHE A 187 -13.53 -0.96 -6.28
CA PHE A 187 -13.05 0.37 -5.90
C PHE A 187 -13.01 0.54 -4.38
N VAL A 188 -12.01 1.29 -3.91
CA VAL A 188 -11.81 1.56 -2.48
C VAL A 188 -12.34 2.96 -2.14
N PRO A 189 -13.38 3.10 -1.30
CA PRO A 189 -13.87 4.39 -0.84
C PRO A 189 -12.81 5.12 -0.01
N ARG A 190 -12.74 6.46 -0.14
CA ARG A 190 -11.80 7.31 0.61
C ARG A 190 -11.78 7.05 2.11
N ARG A 191 -12.96 6.89 2.72
CA ARG A 191 -13.09 6.65 4.18
C ARG A 191 -12.30 5.43 4.68
N LEU A 192 -12.07 4.45 3.82
CA LEU A 192 -11.31 3.23 4.15
C LEU A 192 -9.79 3.40 4.02
N LEU A 193 -9.32 4.53 3.49
CA LEU A 193 -7.89 4.84 3.45
C LEU A 193 -7.39 5.12 4.86
N ILE A 194 -6.31 4.47 5.25
CA ILE A 194 -5.72 4.59 6.59
C ILE A 194 -4.58 5.60 6.58
N GLY A 195 -3.74 5.60 5.54
CA GLY A 195 -2.65 6.56 5.42
C GLY A 195 -1.67 6.23 4.30
N HIS A 196 -0.82 7.20 3.99
CA HIS A 196 0.21 7.11 2.96
C HIS A 196 1.48 6.44 3.53
N ALA A 197 1.86 5.29 2.98
CA ALA A 197 3.11 4.61 3.29
C ALA A 197 4.23 5.22 2.45
N HIS A 198 5.20 5.86 3.10
CA HIS A 198 6.20 6.65 2.37
C HIS A 198 7.64 6.14 2.52
N HIS A 199 8.01 5.49 3.61
CA HIS A 199 9.38 5.02 3.87
C HIS A 199 9.38 3.66 4.55
N ILE A 200 10.48 2.92 4.43
CA ILE A 200 10.71 1.66 5.14
C ILE A 200 11.48 1.97 6.44
N LEU A 201 10.94 1.57 7.59
CA LEU A 201 11.54 1.77 8.92
C LEU A 201 12.42 0.62 9.37
N ALA A 202 12.09 -0.60 8.97
CA ALA A 202 12.84 -1.78 9.33
C ALA A 202 12.59 -2.84 8.27
N SER A 203 13.51 -3.79 8.15
CA SER A 203 13.34 -4.89 7.23
C SER A 203 14.15 -6.09 7.70
N ALA A 204 13.55 -7.28 7.69
CA ALA A 204 14.20 -8.53 8.02
C ALA A 204 13.72 -9.67 7.10
N GLU A 205 14.56 -10.68 6.89
CA GLU A 205 14.24 -11.87 6.09
C GLU A 205 13.44 -12.88 6.92
N ILE A 206 12.19 -12.53 7.20
CA ILE A 206 11.31 -13.31 8.10
C ILE A 206 10.95 -14.70 7.59
N LEU A 207 11.13 -14.95 6.28
CA LEU A 207 10.86 -16.24 5.63
C LEU A 207 12.07 -17.18 5.61
N ASP A 208 13.24 -16.69 6.02
CA ASP A 208 14.48 -17.46 6.03
C ASP A 208 15.17 -17.34 7.41
N HIS A 209 16.37 -16.75 7.47
CA HIS A 209 17.20 -16.71 8.67
C HIS A 209 17.06 -15.42 9.50
N TRP A 210 15.96 -14.65 9.33
CA TRP A 210 15.67 -13.43 10.10
C TRP A 210 16.77 -12.36 10.05
N MET A 211 17.63 -12.37 9.03
CA MET A 211 18.71 -11.38 8.97
C MET A 211 18.14 -9.99 8.65
N PRO A 212 18.60 -8.95 9.37
CA PRO A 212 18.18 -7.58 9.12
C PRO A 212 18.73 -7.08 7.78
N ARG A 213 17.84 -6.51 6.95
CA ARG A 213 18.19 -5.90 5.66
C ARG A 213 18.43 -4.39 5.84
N PHE A 214 19.57 -4.03 6.41
CA PHE A 214 19.91 -2.63 6.71
C PHE A 214 19.89 -1.69 5.50
N ARG A 215 20.15 -2.19 4.28
CA ARG A 215 20.11 -1.38 3.05
C ARG A 215 18.71 -0.83 2.73
N ARG A 216 17.65 -1.43 3.28
CA ARG A 216 16.25 -0.97 3.10
C ARG A 216 15.83 0.01 4.19
N PHE A 217 16.62 0.19 5.24
CA PHE A 217 16.29 1.13 6.31
C PHE A 217 16.28 2.57 5.76
N GLY A 218 15.17 3.28 5.97
CA GLY A 218 14.98 4.67 5.54
C GLY A 218 14.72 4.85 4.05
N SER A 219 14.69 3.79 3.24
CA SER A 219 14.47 3.94 1.79
C SER A 219 13.06 4.46 1.51
N PRO A 220 12.90 5.43 0.59
CA PRO A 220 11.58 5.89 0.18
C PRO A 220 10.84 4.81 -0.59
N ILE A 221 9.52 4.80 -0.44
CA ILE A 221 8.62 3.97 -1.23
C ILE A 221 8.25 4.80 -2.46
N LEU A 222 8.85 4.45 -3.60
CA LEU A 222 8.61 5.08 -4.90
C LEU A 222 7.62 4.26 -5.71
#